data_AF-A0A5N6NUY1-F1
#
_entry.id   AF-A0A5N6NUY1-F1
#
_cell.length_a   1.000
_cell.length_b   1.000
_cell.length_c   1.000
_cell.angle_alpha   90.00
_cell.angle_beta   90.00
_cell.angle_gamma   90.00
#
_symmetry.space_group_name_H-M   'P 1'
#
loop_
_entity.id
_entity.type
_entity.pdbx_description
1 polymer ?
#
loop_
_entity_poly.entity_id
_entity_poly.type
_entity_poly.pdbx_seq_one_letter_code
_entity_poly.pdbx_strand_id
1 'polypeptide(L)'
;MPSLMSCRSESGPSQPFKGARITGSLHMTIQTGVIIETLTALGPDGGPDLIVDDGGDATLLTHGGVKAEEEFEKTRKLPDPSSTNNAEFQIVLLIIKEGLQNDPKKYHKMKERLVGVSEETTTDSNLSADWKAHVRFD
;
A
#
# COMPACT_ATOMS: atom_id res chain seq x y z
N MET A 1 -11.98 -24.92 5.83
CA MET A 1 -12.08 -24.12 4.59
C MET A 1 -11.83 -25.01 3.36
N PRO A 2 -12.83 -25.76 2.87
CA PRO A 2 -12.66 -26.72 1.77
C PRO A 2 -12.20 -26.09 0.45
N SER A 3 -12.72 -24.90 0.11
CA SER A 3 -12.36 -24.20 -1.13
C SER A 3 -10.87 -23.84 -1.20
N LEU A 4 -10.26 -23.39 -0.09
CA LEU A 4 -8.82 -23.13 -0.05
C LEU A 4 -7.98 -24.40 -0.22
N MET A 5 -8.47 -25.55 0.24
CA MET A 5 -7.79 -26.83 0.03
C MET A 5 -7.90 -27.30 -1.42
N SER A 6 -9.01 -26.99 -2.11
CA SER A 6 -9.13 -27.18 -3.56
C SER A 6 -8.13 -26.32 -4.33
N CYS A 7 -8.06 -25.01 -4.03
CA CYS A 7 -7.10 -24.11 -4.67
C CYS A 7 -5.63 -24.55 -4.46
N ARG A 8 -5.29 -25.07 -3.27
CA ARG A 8 -3.96 -25.65 -3.00
C ARG A 8 -3.69 -26.90 -3.84
N SER A 9 -4.69 -27.73 -4.05
CA SER A 9 -4.56 -28.97 -4.83
C SER A 9 -4.43 -28.66 -6.33
N GLU A 10 -5.16 -27.67 -6.83
CA GLU A 10 -5.18 -27.26 -8.24
C GLU A 10 -3.95 -26.41 -8.63
N SER A 11 -3.63 -25.39 -7.83
CA SER A 11 -2.58 -24.40 -8.15
C SER A 11 -1.25 -24.65 -7.41
N GLY A 12 -1.22 -25.61 -6.48
CA GLY A 12 0.00 -26.00 -5.77
C GLY A 12 1.14 -26.46 -6.69
N PRO A 13 0.89 -27.33 -7.68
CA PRO A 13 1.95 -27.80 -8.58
C PRO A 13 2.54 -26.71 -9.49
N SER A 14 1.72 -25.73 -9.91
CA SER A 14 2.15 -24.65 -10.80
C SER A 14 2.87 -23.51 -10.06
N GLN A 15 2.79 -23.45 -8.73
CA GLN A 15 3.45 -22.44 -7.87
C GLN A 15 3.32 -21.02 -8.45
N PRO A 16 2.08 -20.52 -8.69
CA PRO A 16 1.86 -19.27 -9.43
C PRO A 16 2.44 -18.03 -8.73
N PHE A 17 2.64 -18.09 -7.41
CA PHE A 17 3.20 -17.00 -6.61
C PHE A 17 4.69 -17.15 -6.32
N LYS A 18 5.39 -18.07 -7.01
CA LYS A 18 6.82 -18.28 -6.79
C LYS A 18 7.61 -17.01 -7.11
N GLY A 19 8.19 -16.40 -6.09
CA GLY A 19 8.95 -15.15 -6.19
C GLY A 19 8.13 -13.88 -6.04
N ALA A 20 6.80 -13.98 -5.94
CA ALA A 20 5.93 -12.84 -5.67
C ALA A 20 6.00 -12.44 -4.18
N ARG A 21 6.12 -11.14 -3.91
CA ARG A 21 6.06 -10.56 -2.56
C ARG A 21 4.66 -10.03 -2.32
N ILE A 22 3.90 -10.71 -1.46
CA ILE A 22 2.51 -10.36 -1.17
C ILE A 22 2.45 -9.73 0.23
N THR A 23 1.90 -8.53 0.32
CA THR A 23 1.61 -7.85 1.59
C THR A 23 0.11 -7.81 1.80
N GLY A 24 -0.35 -8.18 3.00
CA GLY A 24 -1.77 -8.19 3.34
C GLY A 24 -2.10 -7.21 4.47
N SER A 25 -3.19 -6.48 4.32
CA SER A 25 -3.92 -5.76 5.36
C SER A 25 -5.34 -6.29 5.38
N LEU A 26 -5.67 -7.17 6.33
CA LEU A 26 -7.00 -7.78 6.43
C LEU A 26 -7.88 -7.17 7.54
N HIS A 27 -7.35 -6.26 8.37
CA HIS A 27 -8.12 -5.68 9.49
C HIS A 27 -7.73 -4.21 9.67
N MET A 28 -8.67 -3.30 9.40
CA MET A 28 -8.54 -1.85 9.63
C MET A 28 -8.05 -1.52 11.05
N THR A 29 -6.77 -1.15 11.17
CA THR A 29 -6.24 -0.39 12.32
C THR A 29 -4.97 0.35 11.90
N ILE A 30 -4.52 1.32 12.70
CA ILE A 30 -3.19 1.96 12.66
C ILE A 30 -2.04 0.92 12.50
N GLN A 31 -2.26 -0.33 12.93
CA GLN A 31 -1.30 -1.42 12.82
C GLN A 31 -1.03 -1.80 11.36
N THR A 32 -1.98 -1.59 10.44
CA THR A 32 -1.79 -1.80 8.99
C THR A 32 -0.71 -0.89 8.42
N GLY A 33 -0.74 0.42 8.72
CA GLY A 33 0.28 1.35 8.25
C GLY A 33 1.67 0.98 8.75
N VAL A 34 1.76 0.58 10.02
CA VAL A 34 3.00 0.07 10.64
C VAL A 34 3.44 -1.24 10.00
N ILE A 35 2.52 -2.14 9.65
CA ILE A 35 2.83 -3.41 8.97
C ILE A 35 3.39 -3.15 7.57
N ILE A 36 2.78 -2.26 6.78
CA ILE A 36 3.26 -1.91 5.43
C ILE A 36 4.65 -1.26 5.52
N GLU A 37 4.84 -0.35 6.49
CA GLU A 37 6.12 0.29 6.70
C GLU A 37 7.20 -0.70 7.14
N THR A 38 6.87 -1.61 8.06
CA THR A 38 7.74 -2.68 8.52
C THR A 38 8.11 -3.62 7.38
N LEU A 39 7.15 -4.00 6.53
CA LEU A 39 7.39 -4.86 5.37
C LEU A 39 8.21 -4.16 4.29
N THR A 40 8.05 -2.84 4.14
CA THR A 40 8.87 -2.04 3.22
C THR A 40 10.30 -1.85 3.75
N ALA A 41 10.47 -1.70 5.06
CA ALA A 41 11.77 -1.56 5.71
C ALA A 41 12.54 -2.89 5.77
N LEU A 42 11.84 -4.03 5.90
CA LEU A 42 12.45 -5.37 5.98
C LEU A 42 12.55 -6.07 4.62
N GLY A 43 11.88 -5.57 3.58
CA GLY A 43 11.93 -6.12 2.23
C GLY A 43 13.24 -5.75 1.51
N PRO A 44 13.92 -6.68 0.79
CA PRO A 44 15.25 -6.41 0.21
C PRO A 44 15.32 -5.31 -0.85
N ASP A 45 14.19 -4.79 -1.38
CA ASP A 45 14.19 -3.84 -2.50
C ASP A 45 12.95 -2.90 -2.53
N GLY A 46 12.50 -2.41 -1.37
CA GLY A 46 11.63 -1.21 -1.33
C GLY A 46 10.13 -1.37 -1.61
N GLY A 47 9.54 -2.57 -1.50
CA GLY A 47 8.06 -2.73 -1.49
C GLY A 47 7.52 -4.09 -1.94
N PRO A 48 6.20 -4.31 -1.82
CA PRO A 48 5.51 -5.53 -2.30
C PRO A 48 5.25 -5.53 -3.81
N ASP A 49 5.07 -6.72 -4.37
CA ASP A 49 4.61 -6.92 -5.75
C ASP A 49 3.07 -6.96 -5.82
N LEU A 50 2.41 -7.48 -4.79
CA LEU A 50 0.95 -7.55 -4.69
C LEU A 50 0.50 -7.08 -3.30
N ILE A 51 -0.59 -6.32 -3.24
CA ILE A 51 -1.25 -5.96 -1.98
C ILE A 51 -2.62 -6.65 -1.91
N VAL A 52 -2.92 -7.24 -0.75
CA VAL A 52 -4.28 -7.63 -0.38
C VAL A 52 -4.72 -6.61 0.66
N ASP A 53 -5.67 -5.76 0.31
CA ASP A 53 -6.12 -4.63 1.12
C ASP A 53 -7.55 -4.86 1.60
N ASP A 54 -7.86 -4.33 2.77
CA ASP A 54 -9.18 -4.36 3.38
C ASP A 54 -9.45 -2.99 4.00
N GLY A 55 -10.24 -2.18 3.29
CA GLY A 55 -10.59 -0.81 3.63
C GLY A 55 -9.67 0.25 3.01
N GLY A 56 -8.86 -0.11 2.01
CA GLY A 56 -8.16 0.85 1.14
C GLY A 56 -7.00 1.65 1.78
N ASP A 57 -6.64 1.39 3.04
CA ASP A 57 -5.61 2.14 3.76
C ASP A 57 -4.21 1.96 3.17
N ALA A 58 -3.87 0.74 2.71
CA ALA A 58 -2.59 0.49 2.06
C ALA A 58 -2.48 1.27 0.74
N THR A 59 -3.60 1.29 0.04
CA THR A 59 -3.77 2.05 -1.20
C THR A 59 -3.66 3.56 -0.92
N LEU A 60 -4.32 4.06 0.12
CA LEU A 60 -4.30 5.47 0.52
C LEU A 60 -2.90 5.92 0.95
N LEU A 61 -2.17 5.11 1.73
CA LEU A 61 -0.80 5.42 2.14
C LEU A 61 0.15 5.49 0.95
N THR A 62 0.06 4.53 0.02
CA THR A 62 0.93 4.50 -1.16
C THR A 62 0.68 5.71 -2.06
N HIS A 63 -0.58 6.04 -2.34
CA HIS A 63 -0.94 7.18 -3.17
C HIS A 63 -0.68 8.53 -2.47
N GLY A 64 -0.99 8.63 -1.18
CA GLY A 64 -0.71 9.80 -0.36
C GLY A 64 0.80 10.07 -0.28
N GLY A 65 1.60 9.01 -0.13
CA GLY A 65 3.05 9.05 -0.17
C GLY A 65 3.59 9.56 -1.51
N VAL A 66 3.11 9.04 -2.65
CA VAL A 66 3.51 9.51 -3.99
C VAL A 66 3.19 11.00 -4.18
N LYS A 67 1.98 11.44 -3.80
CA LYS A 67 1.61 12.86 -3.88
C LYS A 67 2.50 13.74 -3.03
N ALA A 68 2.81 13.29 -1.81
CA ALA A 68 3.70 14.00 -0.91
C ALA A 68 5.15 14.06 -1.45
N GLU A 69 5.63 12.99 -2.10
CA GLU A 69 6.91 12.98 -2.81
C GLU A 69 6.96 14.00 -3.95
N GLU A 70 5.91 14.06 -4.79
CA GLU A 70 5.84 15.05 -5.87
C GLU A 70 5.78 16.50 -5.36
N GLU A 71 5.02 16.75 -4.29
CA GLU A 71 4.95 18.06 -3.67
C GLU A 71 6.28 18.45 -3.01
N PHE A 72 6.92 17.50 -2.33
CA PHE A 72 8.24 17.68 -1.74
C PHE A 72 9.31 17.96 -2.79
N GLU A 73 9.28 17.31 -3.96
CA GLU A 73 10.23 17.57 -5.05
C GLU A 73 10.09 19.00 -5.59
N LYS A 74 8.85 19.50 -5.74
CA LYS A 74 8.56 20.84 -6.28
C LYS A 74 8.80 21.96 -5.27
N THR A 75 8.40 21.75 -4.02
CA THR A 75 8.29 22.83 -3.02
C THR A 75 9.27 22.68 -1.86
N ARG A 76 9.91 21.50 -1.71
CA ARG A 76 10.69 21.11 -0.53
C ARG A 76 9.91 21.17 0.80
N LYS A 77 8.58 21.19 0.73
CA LYS A 77 7.70 21.23 1.89
C LYS A 77 7.36 19.80 2.34
N LEU A 78 7.53 19.53 3.64
CA LEU A 78 7.14 18.27 4.24
C LEU A 78 5.65 18.28 4.64
N PRO A 79 4.98 17.12 4.66
CA PRO A 79 3.64 16.99 5.20
C PRO A 79 3.57 17.47 6.66
N ASP A 80 2.46 18.10 7.02
CA ASP A 80 2.21 18.59 8.38
C ASP A 80 1.07 17.79 9.03
N PRO A 81 1.36 16.93 10.02
CA PRO A 81 0.35 16.19 10.76
C PRO A 81 -0.71 17.09 11.41
N SER A 82 -0.38 18.34 11.74
CA SER A 82 -1.35 19.26 12.37
C SER A 82 -2.40 19.81 11.39
N SER A 83 -2.28 19.52 10.08
CA SER A 83 -3.20 19.96 9.04
C SER A 83 -4.58 19.26 9.05
N THR A 84 -4.72 18.19 9.84
CA THR A 84 -5.97 17.41 9.96
C THR A 84 -6.31 17.18 11.44
N ASN A 85 -7.59 16.99 11.74
CA ASN A 85 -8.08 16.61 13.07
C ASN A 85 -8.36 15.10 13.20
N ASN A 86 -8.20 14.33 12.11
CA ASN A 86 -8.33 12.88 12.15
C ASN A 86 -7.02 12.26 12.67
N ALA A 87 -7.07 11.67 13.86
CA ALA A 87 -5.90 11.09 14.54
C ALA A 87 -5.16 10.03 13.69
N GLU A 88 -5.87 9.23 12.91
CA GLU A 88 -5.25 8.21 12.03
C GLU A 88 -4.53 8.89 10.87
N PHE A 89 -5.17 9.90 10.26
CA PHE A 89 -4.55 10.65 9.17
C PHE A 89 -3.34 11.47 9.64
N GLN A 90 -3.33 11.95 10.88
CA GLN A 90 -2.14 12.60 11.48
C GLN A 90 -0.95 11.64 11.53
N ILE A 91 -1.18 10.38 11.91
CA ILE A 91 -0.14 9.34 11.96
C ILE A 91 0.35 9.01 10.54
N VAL A 92 -0.57 8.89 9.56
CA VAL A 92 -0.21 8.70 8.16
C VAL A 92 0.70 9.81 7.65
N LEU A 93 0.36 11.07 7.92
CA LEU A 93 1.19 12.22 7.52
C LEU A 93 2.56 12.22 8.23
N LEU A 94 2.62 11.77 9.49
CA LEU A 94 3.87 11.62 10.22
C LEU A 94 4.78 10.56 9.58
N ILE A 95 4.23 9.39 9.26
CA ILE A 95 4.93 8.29 8.59
C ILE A 95 5.47 8.76 7.24
N ILE A 96 4.64 9.43 6.43
CA ILE A 96 5.08 9.94 5.13
C ILE A 96 6.20 10.97 5.30
N LYS A 97 6.07 11.88 6.28
CA LYS A 97 7.09 12.88 6.58
C LYS A 97 8.44 12.25 6.94
N GLU A 98 8.44 11.25 7.83
CA GLU A 98 9.66 10.52 8.21
C GLU A 98 10.22 9.71 7.03
N GLY A 99 9.34 9.07 6.25
CA GLY A 99 9.70 8.35 5.02
C GLY A 99 10.41 9.24 4.00
N LEU A 100 9.88 10.45 3.75
CA LEU A 100 10.47 11.44 2.84
C LEU A 100 11.86 11.90 3.26
N GLN A 101 12.13 11.96 4.57
CA GLN A 101 13.44 12.33 5.10
C GLN A 101 14.49 11.24 4.86
N ASN A 102 14.07 9.98 4.81
CA ASN A 102 14.94 8.82 4.62
C ASN A 102 15.13 8.44 3.15
N ASP A 103 14.05 8.28 2.39
CA ASP A 103 14.06 7.98 0.95
C ASP A 103 12.91 8.75 0.27
N PRO A 104 13.19 9.91 -0.37
CA PRO A 104 12.18 10.76 -0.98
C PRO A 104 11.59 10.19 -2.28
N LYS A 105 11.96 8.97 -2.68
CA LYS A 105 11.40 8.24 -3.84
C LYS A 105 10.87 6.85 -3.46
N LYS A 106 10.68 6.59 -2.17
CA LYS A 106 10.21 5.29 -1.64
C LYS A 106 8.89 4.88 -2.28
N TYR A 107 7.89 5.75 -2.26
CA TYR A 107 6.55 5.45 -2.73
C TYR A 107 6.47 5.42 -4.26
N HIS A 108 7.26 6.23 -4.98
CA HIS A 108 7.43 6.08 -6.42
C HIS A 108 7.98 4.71 -6.82
N LYS A 109 9.07 4.25 -6.18
CA LYS A 109 9.64 2.91 -6.43
C LYS A 109 8.63 1.81 -6.12
N MET A 110 7.87 1.97 -5.03
CA MET A 110 6.83 1.03 -4.65
C MET A 110 5.71 0.98 -5.70
N LYS A 111 5.23 2.13 -6.17
CA LYS A 111 4.21 2.23 -7.22
C LYS A 111 4.66 1.63 -8.55
N GLU A 112 5.91 1.85 -8.95
CA GLU A 112 6.45 1.28 -10.20
C GLU A 112 6.55 -0.24 -10.17
N ARG A 113 6.73 -0.82 -8.97
CA ARG A 113 6.85 -2.26 -8.75
C ARG A 113 5.50 -2.94 -8.56
N LEU A 114 4.52 -2.24 -7.97
CA LEU A 114 3.23 -2.79 -7.60
C LEU A 114 2.46 -3.30 -8.82
N VAL A 115 2.12 -4.58 -8.83
CA VAL A 115 1.42 -5.24 -9.94
C VAL A 115 -0.10 -5.10 -9.81
N GLY A 116 -0.63 -5.17 -8.60
CA GLY A 116 -2.07 -5.17 -8.35
C GLY A 116 -2.42 -5.07 -6.86
N VAL A 117 -3.66 -4.66 -6.60
CA VAL A 117 -4.26 -4.62 -5.26
C VAL A 117 -5.59 -5.37 -5.32
N SER A 118 -5.76 -6.37 -4.46
CA SER A 118 -7.02 -7.11 -4.28
C SER A 118 -7.71 -6.58 -3.02
N GLU A 119 -8.94 -6.10 -3.15
CA GLU A 119 -9.69 -5.41 -2.08
C GLU A 119 -10.77 -6.33 -1.49
N GLU A 120 -10.83 -6.44 -0.16
CA GLU A 120 -11.76 -7.34 0.54
C GLU A 120 -13.13 -6.69 0.85
N THR A 121 -13.23 -5.39 1.13
CA THR A 121 -14.49 -4.76 1.55
C THR A 121 -15.14 -3.81 0.55
N THR A 122 -16.48 -3.75 0.57
CA THR A 122 -17.31 -2.93 -0.34
C THR A 122 -17.26 -1.42 -0.06
N THR A 123 -16.61 -1.01 1.03
CA THR A 123 -16.57 0.37 1.54
C THR A 123 -15.85 1.32 0.57
N ASP A 124 -14.97 0.80 -0.29
CA ASP A 124 -14.13 1.55 -1.24
C ASP A 124 -14.63 1.65 -2.68
N SER A 125 -15.91 1.41 -2.93
CA SER A 125 -16.51 1.61 -4.25
C SER A 125 -16.48 3.08 -4.77
N ASN A 126 -15.93 4.02 -3.97
CA ASN A 126 -15.79 5.44 -4.27
C ASN A 126 -14.37 5.93 -4.60
N LEU A 127 -13.35 5.06 -4.76
CA LEU A 127 -12.12 5.49 -5.43
C LEU A 127 -12.46 5.83 -6.90
N SER A 128 -12.40 7.12 -7.24
CA SER A 128 -12.73 7.71 -8.55
C SER A 128 -12.17 6.94 -9.78
N ALA A 129 -12.84 7.10 -10.92
CA ALA A 129 -12.51 6.38 -12.15
C ALA A 129 -11.06 6.60 -12.67
N ASP A 130 -10.41 7.72 -12.33
CA ASP A 130 -9.01 7.99 -12.69
C ASP A 130 -8.00 7.08 -11.95
N TRP A 131 -8.42 6.47 -10.83
CA TRP A 131 -7.56 5.68 -9.93
C TRP A 131 -7.44 4.19 -10.31
N LYS A 132 -8.22 3.73 -11.31
CA LYS A 132 -8.23 2.33 -11.80
C LYS A 132 -7.30 2.07 -12.99
N ALA A 133 -6.65 3.10 -13.52
CA ALA A 133 -5.88 2.99 -14.77
C ALA A 133 -4.47 2.36 -14.60
N HIS A 134 -3.92 2.35 -13.37
CA HIS A 134 -2.53 1.90 -13.11
C HIS A 134 -2.44 0.68 -12.19
N VAL A 135 -3.54 0.28 -11.56
CA VAL A 135 -3.63 -0.91 -10.69
C VAL A 135 -4.78 -1.74 -11.25
N ARG A 136 -4.50 -2.97 -11.69
CA ARG A 136 -5.58 -3.90 -12.02
C ARG A 136 -6.24 -4.32 -10.71
N PHE A 137 -7.48 -3.91 -10.56
CA PHE A 137 -8.41 -4.46 -9.59
C PHE A 137 -9.09 -5.65 -10.28
N ASP A 138 -8.70 -6.85 -9.92
CA ASP A 138 -9.38 -8.10 -10.30
C ASP A 138 -10.44 -8.52 -9.28
#